data_AF-A0A9D7ETU0-F1
#
_entry.id   AF-A0A9D7ETU0-F1
#
_cell.length_a   1.000
_cell.length_b   1.000
_cell.length_c   1.000
_cell.angle_alpha   90.00
_cell.angle_beta   90.00
_cell.angle_gamma   90.00
#
_symmetry.space_group_name_H-M   'P 1'
#
loop_
_entity.id
_entity.type
_entity.pdbx_description
1 polymer ?
#
loop_
_entity_poly.entity_id
_entity_poly.type
_entity_poly.pdbx_seq_one_letter_code
_entity_poly.pdbx_strand_id
1 'polypeptide(L)' 'MSLHETKYCLRCKKQFECKPGNISQCQCFGIKLTAEQKAFIELRYSDCLCNSCLTILQSDLELFEEK' A
#
# COMPACT_ATOMS: atom_id res chain seq x y z
N MET A 1 -8.88 -21.28 14.41
CA MET A 1 -7.61 -20.77 13.86
C MET A 1 -7.93 -19.48 13.14
N SER A 2 -7.41 -18.35 13.64
CA SER A 2 -7.66 -17.04 13.05
C SER A 2 -7.07 -17.00 11.65
N LEU A 3 -7.94 -17.05 10.64
CA LEU A 3 -7.61 -16.82 9.24
C LEU A 3 -7.28 -15.33 9.09
N HIS A 4 -6.10 -14.93 9.57
CA HIS A 4 -5.54 -13.66 9.15
C HIS A 4 -5.27 -13.80 7.65
N GLU A 5 -6.00 -13.04 6.82
CA GLU A 5 -5.75 -12.96 5.38
C GLU A 5 -4.38 -12.33 5.16
N THR A 6 -3.34 -13.15 5.20
CA THR A 6 -1.99 -12.77 4.82
C THR A 6 -1.94 -12.69 3.31
N LYS A 7 -1.95 -11.47 2.77
CA LYS A 7 -1.75 -11.22 1.34
C LYS A 7 -0.28 -10.99 1.03
N TYR A 8 0.06 -11.15 -0.24
CA TYR A 8 1.40 -10.88 -0.76
C TYR A 8 1.39 -9.55 -1.49
N CYS A 9 2.34 -8.67 -1.16
CA CYS A 9 2.48 -7.39 -1.83
C CYS A 9 2.90 -7.59 -3.29
N LEU A 10 2.17 -7.03 -4.25
CA LEU A 10 2.53 -7.15 -5.68
C LEU A 10 3.89 -6.52 -6.04
N ARG A 11 4.36 -5.55 -5.24
CA ARG A 11 5.64 -4.87 -5.49
C ARG A 11 6.84 -5.63 -4.94
N CYS A 12 6.84 -6.00 -3.66
CA CYS A 12 7.99 -6.64 -3.02
C CYS A 12 7.81 -8.14 -2.75
N LYS A 13 6.62 -8.70 -3.06
CA LYS A 13 6.22 -10.09 -2.78
C LYS A 13 6.31 -10.49 -1.30
N LYS A 14 6.40 -9.52 -0.40
CA LYS A 14 6.41 -9.75 1.05
C LYS A 14 5.00 -10.03 1.55
N GLN A 15 4.88 -11.01 2.43
CA GLN A 15 3.63 -11.31 3.11
C GLN A 15 3.31 -10.21 4.13
N PHE A 16 2.08 -9.73 4.13
CA PHE A 16 1.60 -8.71 5.07
C PHE A 16 0.14 -8.97 5.44
N GLU A 17 -0.26 -8.45 6.60
CA GLU A 17 -1.65 -8.54 7.04
C GLU A 17 -2.48 -7.46 6.31
N CYS A 18 -3.41 -7.93 5.49
CA CYS A 18 -4.39 -7.08 4.81
C CYS A 18 -5.77 -7.40 5.39
N LYS A 19 -6.41 -6.39 6.00
CA LYS A 19 -7.76 -6.51 6.56
C LYS A 19 -8.67 -5.50 5.86
N PRO A 20 -9.13 -5.76 4.62
CA PRO A 20 -10.00 -4.82 3.92
C PRO A 20 -11.32 -4.59 4.68
N GLY A 21 -11.83 -5.62 5.36
CA GLY A 21 -13.01 -5.51 6.24
C GLY A 21 -12.78 -4.73 7.53
N ASN A 22 -11.53 -4.48 7.92
CA ASN A 22 -11.17 -3.62 9.05
C ASN A 22 -9.92 -2.83 8.70
N ILE A 23 -10.10 -1.84 7.83
CA ILE A 23 -9.00 -1.02 7.32
C ILE A 23 -8.18 -0.40 8.45
N SER A 24 -8.80 -0.06 9.58
CA SER A 24 -8.12 0.49 10.77
C SER A 24 -7.08 -0.44 11.39
N GLN A 25 -7.16 -1.75 11.10
CA GLN A 25 -6.19 -2.76 11.52
C GLN A 25 -5.27 -3.23 10.39
N CYS A 26 -5.40 -2.68 9.17
CA CYS A 26 -4.48 -2.99 8.08
C CYS A 26 -3.09 -2.42 8.38
N GLN A 27 -2.03 -3.12 7.99
CA GLN A 27 -0.67 -2.56 8.01
C GLN A 27 -0.54 -1.30 7.15
N CYS A 28 -1.39 -1.19 6.12
CA CYS A 28 -1.48 -0.03 5.25
C CYS A 28 -2.17 1.19 5.90
N PHE A 29 -2.84 1.01 7.04
CA PHE A 29 -3.55 2.06 7.74
C PHE A 29 -2.60 3.11 8.30
N GLY A 30 -2.90 4.38 8.08
CA GLY A 30 -2.07 5.50 8.52
C GLY A 30 -1.13 6.09 7.46
N ILE A 31 -0.98 5.42 6.30
CA ILE A 31 -0.24 6.01 5.19
C ILE A 31 -1.12 7.04 4.48
N LYS A 32 -0.64 8.29 4.44
CA LYS A 32 -1.35 9.41 3.83
C LYS A 32 -0.90 9.58 2.38
N LEU A 33 -1.59 8.89 1.48
CA LEU A 33 -1.37 9.05 0.04
C LEU A 33 -2.26 10.16 -0.52
N THR A 34 -1.72 11.01 -1.37
CA THR A 34 -2.49 12.00 -2.14
C THR A 34 -3.40 11.30 -3.17
N ALA A 35 -4.35 12.05 -3.73
CA ALA A 35 -5.25 11.51 -4.76
C ALA A 35 -4.47 10.98 -5.98
N GLU A 36 -3.42 11.69 -6.39
CA GLU A 36 -2.54 11.30 -7.50
C GLU A 36 -1.76 10.02 -7.20
N GLN A 37 -1.19 9.92 -5.99
CA GLN A 37 -0.49 8.72 -5.55
C GLN A 37 -1.41 7.50 -5.51
N LYS A 38 -2.65 7.67 -5.03
CA LYS A 38 -3.65 6.59 -5.03
C LYS A 38 -4.03 6.17 -6.45
N ALA A 39 -4.34 7.12 -7.32
CA ALA A 39 -4.67 6.83 -8.72
C ALA A 39 -3.52 6.10 -9.42
N PHE A 40 -2.27 6.54 -9.21
CA PHE A 40 -1.08 5.88 -9.74
C PHE A 40 -0.96 4.43 -9.26
N ILE A 41 -1.22 4.18 -7.96
CA ILE A 41 -1.18 2.84 -7.40
C ILE A 41 -2.29 1.97 -7.99
N GLU A 42 -3.53 2.46 -8.07
CA GLU A 42 -4.66 1.72 -8.63
C GLU A 42 -4.47 1.41 -10.13
N LEU A 43 -3.81 2.29 -10.88
CA LEU A 43 -3.45 2.08 -12.28
C LEU A 43 -2.35 1.02 -12.48
N ARG A 44 -1.39 0.92 -11.56
CA ARG A 44 -0.24 -0.02 -11.67
C ARG A 44 -0.44 -1.35 -10.94
N TYR A 45 -1.20 -1.35 -9.86
CA TYR A 45 -1.33 -2.47 -8.93
C TYR A 45 -2.81 -2.75 -8.68
N SER A 46 -3.26 -3.94 -9.11
CA SER A 46 -4.65 -4.37 -8.97
C SER A 46 -4.96 -5.02 -7.60
N ASP A 47 -3.97 -5.15 -6.72
CA ASP A 47 -4.12 -5.72 -5.37
C ASP A 47 -3.34 -4.86 -4.35
N CYS A 48 -3.45 -5.20 -3.06
CA CYS A 48 -2.94 -4.41 -1.96
C CYS A 48 -1.40 -4.41 -1.89
N LEU A 49 -0.85 -3.27 -1.48
CA LEU A 49 0.58 -3.10 -1.21
C LEU A 49 0.85 -3.03 0.29
N CYS A 50 2.03 -3.52 0.71
CA CYS A 50 2.44 -3.42 2.10
C CYS A 50 2.86 -1.99 2.46
N ASN A 51 2.89 -1.69 3.78
CA ASN A 51 3.23 -0.37 4.30
C ASN A 51 4.55 0.18 3.73
N SER A 52 5.58 -0.66 3.65
CA SER A 52 6.91 -0.21 3.26
C SER A 52 6.92 0.18 1.78
N CYS A 53 6.20 -0.57 0.95
CA CYS A 53 6.07 -0.25 -0.47
C CYS A 53 5.28 1.03 -0.68
N LEU A 54 4.21 1.24 0.07
CA LEU A 54 3.39 2.46 0.00
C LEU A 54 4.17 3.69 0.48
N THR A 55 4.92 3.60 1.58
CA THR A 55 5.78 4.71 2.06
C THR A 55 6.89 5.03 1.07
N ILE A 56 7.52 4.03 0.46
CA ILE A 56 8.53 4.29 -0.58
C ILE A 56 7.87 4.98 -1.78
N LEU A 57 6.72 4.52 -2.25
CA LEU A 57 6.01 5.15 -3.38
C LEU A 57 5.59 6.59 -3.08
N GLN A 58 5.16 6.84 -1.83
CA GLN A 58 4.85 8.17 -1.35
C GLN A 58 6.06 9.10 -1.51
N SER A 59 7.21 8.71 -0.96
CA SER A 59 8.45 9.50 -1.05
C SER A 59 9.02 9.59 -2.48
N ASP A 60 8.90 8.53 -3.28
CA ASP A 60 9.35 8.53 -4.68
C ASP A 60 8.59 9.58 -5.49
N LEU A 61 7.26 9.66 -5.32
CA LEU A 61 6.39 10.60 -6.03
C LEU A 61 6.62 12.05 -5.60
N GLU A 62 6.86 12.30 -4.31
CA GLU A 62 7.24 13.64 -3.81
C GLU A 62 8.54 14.15 -4.45
N LEU A 63 9.51 13.27 -4.72
CA LEU A 63 10.77 13.63 -5.39
C LEU A 63 10.60 14.00 -6.87
N PHE A 64 9.52 13.58 -7.52
CA PHE A 64 9.25 13.91 -8.93
C PHE A 64 8.60 15.29 -9.11
N GLU A 65 7.96 15.85 -8.08
CA GLU A 65 7.32 17.17 -8.16
C GLU A 65 8.33 18.33 -8.07
N GLU A 66 9.57 18.07 -7.65
CA GLU A 66 10.60 19.10 -7.42
C GLU A 66 11.55 19.34 -8.61
N LYS A 67 11.22 18.86 -9.83
CA LYS A 67 12.07 18.98 -11.02
C LYS A 67 11.36 19.57 -12.23
#